data_AF-A0A5C5UUU0-F1
#
_entry.id   AF-A0A5C5UUU0-F1
#
_cell.length_a   1.000
_cell.length_b   1.000
_cell.length_c   1.000
_cell.angle_alpha   90.00
_cell.angle_beta   90.00
_cell.angle_gamma   90.00
#
_symmetry.space_group_name_H-M   'P 1'
#
loop_
_entity.id
_entity.type
_entity.pdbx_description
1 polymer ?
#
loop_
_entity_poly.entity_id
_entity_poly.type
_entity_poly.pdbx_seq_one_letter_code
_entity_poly.pdbx_strand_id
1 'polypeptide(L)'
;MGAITKAKQFRVFVNAVNKSDYVAKGVKALRASPVDEAFSTLRKACFSRDTLVSTELGLRSIGEIRPGERVHSFDFEAGEWKLRTVTDRIDSIYEGAVLTIETGDSEIETTIHHPFWVIRGHELSKRSTPRLLSAGEDEGPVFPGRWVNSHELQAGDVITGRDGRPQIIRQIHQRYEESFPVSNLTIGDFHNYAVGVDSILVHNESLCDDGIERLNELVNQGAVRLEDAEYYALSFDNADEILKKLDDFRAPTRVTGETASTATGKSVHKALADARRAGGDFDLVQTAIKDKAGNPILVSKRVNLKTGLPQPGARLQEAIPDAVNFRRKLILDDKPLGRPIAKDRQEIIRFIEAYRRREGHLPDVIGIQRYDPKTGQPILTELYLPNDFLP
;
A
#
# COMPACT_ATOMS: atom_id res chain seq x y z
N MET A 1 1.35 -43.31 44.98
CA MET A 1 0.78 -42.36 45.95
C MET A 1 1.91 -41.47 46.41
N GLY A 2 1.96 -40.15 46.24
CA GLY A 2 1.01 -39.15 45.75
C GLY A 2 1.56 -37.80 46.22
N ALA A 3 1.52 -36.77 45.35
CA ALA A 3 1.51 -35.31 45.54
C ALA A 3 2.10 -34.70 46.84
N ILE A 4 2.77 -33.54 46.82
CA ILE A 4 2.09 -32.23 46.69
C ILE A 4 2.98 -31.21 45.96
N THR A 5 2.41 -30.72 44.88
CA THR A 5 2.82 -29.61 44.02
C THR A 5 2.75 -28.28 44.78
N LYS A 6 3.83 -27.50 44.81
CA LYS A 6 3.76 -26.08 45.19
C LYS A 6 3.33 -25.26 43.97
N ALA A 7 2.07 -24.84 43.97
CA ALA A 7 1.56 -23.84 43.05
C ALA A 7 2.28 -22.49 43.29
N LYS A 8 3.03 -22.00 42.30
CA LYS A 8 3.39 -20.58 42.23
C LYS A 8 2.19 -19.84 41.66
N GLN A 9 1.58 -18.98 42.46
CA GLN A 9 0.64 -17.97 41.99
C GLN A 9 1.33 -17.10 40.92
N PHE A 10 0.90 -17.25 39.67
CA PHE A 10 1.24 -16.32 38.60
C PHE A 10 0.20 -15.20 38.59
N ARG A 11 0.67 -13.98 38.85
CA ARG A 11 -0.12 -12.77 38.80
C ARG A 11 -0.09 -12.27 37.35
N VAL A 12 -1.21 -12.45 36.65
CA VAL A 12 -1.42 -11.97 35.27
C VAL A 12 -1.39 -10.44 35.29
N PHE A 13 -0.42 -9.83 34.59
CA PHE A 13 -0.49 -8.42 34.22
C PHE A 13 -1.06 -8.34 32.80
N VAL A 14 -2.33 -7.95 32.70
CA VAL A 14 -2.94 -7.53 31.44
C VAL A 14 -2.66 -6.04 31.30
N ASN A 15 -1.77 -5.65 30.40
CA ASN A 15 -1.72 -4.26 29.95
C ASN A 15 -2.28 -4.22 28.53
N ALA A 16 -3.52 -3.73 28.42
CA ALA A 16 -4.10 -3.34 27.15
C ALA A 16 -3.30 -2.15 26.60
N VAL A 17 -2.79 -2.26 25.37
CA VAL A 17 -2.09 -1.16 24.70
C VAL A 17 -3.12 -0.12 24.24
N ASN A 18 -2.97 1.11 24.70
CA ASN A 18 -3.90 2.21 24.45
C ASN A 18 -3.51 3.00 23.19
N LYS A 19 -4.52 3.52 22.48
CA LYS A 19 -4.44 4.20 21.18
C LYS A 19 -3.66 5.55 21.17
N SER A 20 -3.13 6.01 22.29
CA SER A 20 -2.66 7.39 22.47
C SER A 20 -1.17 7.64 22.18
N ASP A 21 -0.36 6.60 21.98
CA ASP A 21 1.11 6.73 22.09
C ASP A 21 1.81 7.10 20.75
N TYR A 22 1.05 7.47 19.72
CA TYR A 22 1.52 7.64 18.33
C TYR A 22 2.32 8.92 18.00
N VAL A 23 2.60 9.83 18.94
CA VAL A 23 3.09 11.17 18.56
C VAL A 23 4.22 11.66 19.46
N ALA A 24 5.48 11.38 19.12
CA ALA A 24 6.60 12.32 19.29
C ALA A 24 7.97 11.78 18.82
N LYS A 25 8.55 12.49 17.82
CA LYS A 25 10.01 12.69 17.55
C LYS A 25 10.77 11.44 17.04
N GLY A 26 11.55 11.40 15.96
CA GLY A 26 12.08 12.40 15.01
C GLY A 26 13.60 12.22 14.85
N VAL A 27 14.10 11.54 13.79
CA VAL A 27 15.55 11.49 13.45
C VAL A 27 15.79 11.39 11.92
N LYS A 28 16.88 12.01 11.44
CA LYS A 28 17.37 12.14 10.06
C LYS A 28 17.96 10.82 9.49
N ALA A 29 17.54 10.47 8.26
CA ALA A 29 17.86 9.23 7.55
C ALA A 29 19.14 9.26 6.68
N LEU A 30 19.85 8.12 6.63
CA LEU A 30 20.63 7.68 5.45
C LEU A 30 19.62 7.39 4.32
N ARG A 31 19.81 7.98 3.14
CA ARG A 31 18.82 7.89 2.05
C ARG A 31 18.81 6.49 1.43
N ALA A 32 17.83 5.69 1.80
CA ALA A 32 17.34 4.56 1.01
C ALA A 32 16.91 5.06 -0.39
N SER A 33 16.95 4.21 -1.41
CA SER A 33 16.47 4.62 -2.73
C SER A 33 14.96 4.89 -2.68
N PRO A 34 14.39 5.77 -3.53
CA PRO A 34 12.95 5.99 -3.60
C PRO A 34 12.15 4.71 -3.87
N VAL A 35 12.81 3.70 -4.44
CA VAL A 35 12.28 2.35 -4.67
C VAL A 35 12.16 1.61 -3.34
N ASP A 36 13.24 1.55 -2.55
CA ASP A 36 13.26 0.89 -1.24
C ASP A 36 12.26 1.53 -0.25
N GLU A 37 12.12 2.85 -0.27
CA GLU A 37 11.21 3.62 0.59
C GLU A 37 9.73 3.44 0.18
N ALA A 38 9.46 3.33 -1.12
CA ALA A 38 8.12 3.05 -1.64
C ALA A 38 7.65 1.63 -1.31
N PHE A 39 8.54 0.64 -1.45
CA PHE A 39 8.22 -0.76 -1.19
C PHE A 39 8.27 -1.11 0.31
N SER A 40 9.06 -0.43 1.14
CA SER A 40 8.99 -0.60 2.61
C SER A 40 7.62 -0.21 3.18
N THR A 41 6.91 0.70 2.52
CA THR A 41 5.55 1.11 2.92
C THR A 41 4.50 0.04 2.58
N LEU A 42 4.80 -0.83 1.61
CA LEU A 42 3.95 -1.92 1.11
C LEU A 42 4.20 -3.26 1.79
N ARG A 43 5.35 -3.41 2.47
CA ARG A 43 5.79 -4.64 3.13
C ARG A 43 5.78 -4.39 4.63
N LYS A 44 4.65 -4.69 5.28
CA LYS A 44 4.50 -4.46 6.73
C LYS A 44 4.56 -5.74 7.55
N ALA A 45 4.46 -6.92 6.94
CA ALA A 45 4.68 -8.19 7.60
C ALA A 45 6.10 -8.69 7.35
N CYS A 46 6.99 -8.49 8.33
CA CYS A 46 8.37 -8.97 8.31
C CYS A 46 8.76 -9.58 9.66
N PHE A 47 9.94 -10.17 9.70
CA PHE A 47 10.55 -10.72 10.90
C PHE A 47 11.90 -10.06 11.18
N SER A 48 12.38 -10.14 12.42
CA SER A 48 13.78 -9.88 12.73
C SER A 48 14.69 -10.73 11.84
N ARG A 49 15.82 -10.17 11.38
CA ARG A 49 16.78 -10.89 10.53
C ARG A 49 17.33 -12.16 11.17
N ASP A 50 17.29 -12.24 12.49
CA ASP A 50 17.75 -13.39 13.28
C ASP A 50 16.69 -14.49 13.42
N THR A 51 15.46 -14.24 12.95
CA THR A 51 14.37 -15.22 13.00
C THR A 51 14.76 -16.46 12.21
N LEU A 52 14.72 -17.61 12.89
CA LEU A 52 15.03 -18.89 12.27
C LEU A 52 13.92 -19.32 11.31
N VAL A 53 14.29 -19.87 10.16
CA VAL A 53 13.39 -20.44 9.16
C VAL A 53 13.76 -21.91 8.96
N SER A 54 12.75 -22.75 8.82
CA SER A 54 12.91 -24.19 8.57
C SER A 54 13.32 -24.46 7.12
N THR A 55 14.62 -24.51 6.83
CA THR A 55 15.14 -24.79 5.49
C THR A 55 15.27 -26.30 5.24
N GLU A 56 15.55 -26.69 3.99
CA GLU A 56 15.95 -28.06 3.65
C GLU A 56 17.16 -28.55 4.47
N LEU A 57 18.11 -27.66 4.75
CA LEU A 57 19.38 -28.00 5.43
C LEU A 57 19.31 -27.82 6.95
N GLY A 58 18.13 -27.49 7.49
CA GLY A 58 17.92 -27.20 8.91
C GLY A 58 17.53 -25.74 9.18
N LEU A 59 17.59 -25.32 10.43
CA LEU A 59 17.23 -23.96 10.83
C LEU A 59 18.32 -22.96 10.42
N ARG A 60 17.92 -21.88 9.74
CA ARG A 60 18.82 -20.78 9.37
C ARG A 60 18.14 -19.44 9.62
N SER A 61 18.90 -18.42 9.98
CA SER A 61 18.39 -17.07 10.13
C SER A 61 17.89 -16.54 8.79
N ILE A 62 16.70 -15.94 8.78
CA ILE A 62 16.03 -15.43 7.58
C ILE A 62 16.91 -14.42 6.83
N GLY A 63 17.71 -13.63 7.54
CA GLY A 63 18.63 -12.65 6.96
C GLY A 63 19.79 -13.23 6.17
N GLU A 64 20.02 -14.55 6.24
CA GLU A 64 21.09 -15.26 5.53
C GLU A 64 20.59 -16.14 4.36
N ILE A 65 19.28 -16.34 4.25
CA ILE A 65 18.66 -17.19 3.23
C ILE A 65 18.69 -16.47 1.89
N ARG A 66 19.06 -17.16 0.81
CA ARG A 66 19.15 -16.59 -0.53
C ARG A 66 18.08 -17.17 -1.47
N PRO A 67 17.69 -16.42 -2.51
CA PRO A 67 16.89 -16.96 -3.60
C PRO A 67 17.52 -18.23 -4.18
N GLY A 68 16.68 -19.21 -4.51
CA GLY A 68 17.07 -20.55 -4.96
C GLY A 68 17.23 -21.58 -3.83
N GLU A 69 17.34 -21.15 -2.57
CA GLU A 69 17.28 -22.08 -1.42
C GLU A 69 15.85 -22.62 -1.23
N ARG A 70 15.71 -23.72 -0.48
CA ARG A 70 14.42 -24.36 -0.22
C ARG A 70 14.03 -24.28 1.25
N VAL A 71 12.77 -23.92 1.50
CA VAL A 71 12.18 -23.84 2.85
C VAL A 71 10.90 -24.66 2.94
N HIS A 72 10.54 -25.05 4.16
CA HIS A 72 9.30 -25.76 4.42
C HIS A 72 8.13 -24.80 4.38
N SER A 73 7.17 -25.13 3.54
CA SER A 73 5.90 -24.42 3.34
C SER A 73 4.77 -25.44 3.39
N PHE A 74 3.60 -25.03 3.87
CA PHE A 74 2.46 -25.89 4.10
C PHE A 74 1.48 -25.83 2.93
N ASP A 75 1.16 -27.01 2.40
CA ASP A 75 0.13 -27.21 1.40
C ASP A 75 -1.22 -27.42 2.12
N PHE A 76 -2.08 -26.41 2.08
CA PHE A 76 -3.41 -26.50 2.70
C PHE A 76 -4.37 -27.44 1.96
N GLU A 77 -4.15 -27.71 0.67
CA GLU A 77 -4.98 -28.66 -0.08
C GLU A 77 -4.61 -30.11 0.28
N ALA A 78 -3.31 -30.40 0.36
CA ALA A 78 -2.82 -31.73 0.71
C ALA A 78 -2.78 -31.99 2.23
N GLY A 79 -2.73 -30.94 3.06
CA GLY A 79 -2.53 -31.03 4.50
C GLY A 79 -1.10 -31.45 4.89
N GLU A 80 -0.11 -31.14 4.04
CA GLU A 80 1.26 -31.63 4.17
C GLU A 80 2.29 -30.51 4.04
N TRP A 81 3.42 -30.65 4.72
CA TRP A 81 4.57 -29.78 4.53
C TRP A 81 5.36 -30.19 3.30
N LYS A 82 5.68 -29.23 2.44
CA LYS A 82 6.50 -29.41 1.23
C LYS A 82 7.66 -28.44 1.22
N LEU A 83 8.76 -28.84 0.58
CA LEU A 83 9.86 -27.94 0.29
C LEU A 83 9.50 -27.08 -0.92
N ARG A 84 9.60 -25.75 -0.76
CA ARG A 84 9.40 -24.77 -1.82
C ARG A 84 10.62 -23.88 -1.95
N THR A 85 10.86 -23.43 -3.17
CA THR A 85 11.99 -22.57 -3.51
C THR A 85 11.70 -21.15 -3.05
N VAL A 86 12.66 -20.52 -2.37
CA VAL A 86 12.67 -19.09 -2.09
C VAL A 86 12.94 -18.38 -3.41
N THR A 87 12.01 -17.55 -3.88
CA THR A 87 12.15 -16.79 -5.12
C THR A 87 12.77 -15.41 -4.87
N ASP A 88 12.55 -14.83 -3.69
CA ASP A 88 13.15 -13.56 -3.29
C ASP A 88 13.39 -13.48 -1.77
N ARG A 89 14.39 -12.70 -1.35
CA ARG A 89 14.53 -12.25 0.05
C ARG A 89 14.39 -10.74 0.08
N ILE A 90 13.47 -10.32 0.91
CA ILE A 90 13.12 -8.94 1.16
C ILE A 90 13.89 -8.50 2.40
N ASP A 91 14.69 -7.45 2.28
CA ASP A 91 15.33 -6.81 3.43
C ASP A 91 14.83 -5.35 3.55
N SER A 92 14.55 -4.89 4.77
CA SER A 92 14.13 -3.51 5.03
C SER A 92 14.58 -3.00 6.40
N ILE A 93 14.50 -1.70 6.60
CA ILE A 93 14.61 -1.07 7.92
C ILE A 93 13.21 -0.63 8.33
N TYR A 94 12.72 -1.22 9.41
CA TYR A 94 11.38 -0.99 9.94
C TYR A 94 11.43 0.01 11.09
N GLU A 95 10.53 0.99 11.07
CA GLU A 95 10.23 1.89 12.18
C GLU A 95 8.80 1.60 12.64
N GLY A 96 8.61 1.25 13.91
CA GLY A 96 7.30 0.96 14.45
C GLY A 96 7.29 -0.04 15.58
N ALA A 97 6.10 -0.56 15.87
CA ALA A 97 5.90 -1.60 16.88
C ALA A 97 6.43 -2.96 16.39
N VAL A 98 7.26 -3.59 17.21
CA VAL A 98 7.78 -4.95 17.06
C VAL A 98 7.23 -5.79 18.20
N LEU A 99 6.79 -7.00 17.87
CA LEU A 99 6.27 -7.98 18.80
C LEU A 99 7.27 -9.11 18.98
N THR A 100 7.58 -9.45 20.22
CA THR A 100 8.29 -10.68 20.59
C THR A 100 7.25 -11.69 21.05
N ILE A 101 7.10 -12.78 20.31
CA ILE A 101 6.16 -13.87 20.57
C ILE A 101 6.97 -15.03 21.16
N GLU A 102 6.69 -15.35 22.42
CA GLU A 102 7.34 -16.44 23.14
C GLU A 102 6.45 -17.68 23.16
N THR A 103 7.02 -18.80 22.77
CA THR A 103 6.35 -20.11 22.70
C THR A 103 7.08 -21.13 23.59
N GLY A 104 6.87 -22.43 23.34
CA GLY A 104 7.54 -23.51 24.06
C GLY A 104 9.05 -23.40 23.97
N ASP A 105 9.55 -23.42 22.75
CA ASP A 105 10.96 -23.55 22.40
C ASP A 105 11.43 -22.45 21.43
N SER A 106 10.56 -21.51 21.06
CA SER A 106 10.88 -20.40 20.14
C SER A 106 10.54 -19.02 20.73
N GLU A 107 11.41 -18.07 20.41
CA GLU A 107 11.17 -16.63 20.51
C GLU A 107 11.19 -16.06 19.09
N ILE A 108 10.11 -15.43 18.67
CA ILE A 108 9.96 -14.88 17.32
C ILE A 108 9.69 -13.39 17.42
N GLU A 109 10.54 -12.61 16.77
CA GLU A 109 10.38 -11.16 16.67
C GLU A 109 9.80 -10.80 15.31
N THR A 110 8.63 -10.16 15.32
CA THR A 110 7.85 -9.88 14.12
C THR A 110 7.27 -8.47 14.16
N THR A 111 7.03 -7.88 12.99
CA THR A 111 6.28 -6.63 12.89
C THR A 111 4.81 -6.84 13.22
N ILE A 112 4.09 -5.76 13.50
CA ILE A 112 2.62 -5.82 13.61
C ILE A 112 1.99 -6.22 12.27
N HIS A 113 0.83 -6.88 12.33
CA HIS A 113 0.07 -7.38 11.18
C HIS A 113 0.61 -8.63 10.49
N HIS A 114 1.74 -9.20 10.92
CA HIS A 114 2.23 -10.46 10.36
C HIS A 114 1.27 -11.62 10.72
N PRO A 115 0.69 -12.37 9.77
CA PRO A 115 -0.29 -13.41 10.09
C PRO A 115 0.36 -14.72 10.56
N PHE A 116 -0.20 -15.29 11.63
CA PHE A 116 0.15 -16.61 12.18
C PHE A 116 -1.05 -17.54 12.10
N TRP A 117 -0.81 -18.83 11.83
CA TRP A 117 -1.87 -19.83 11.84
C TRP A 117 -2.19 -20.28 13.28
N VAL A 118 -3.37 -19.92 13.76
CA VAL A 118 -3.85 -20.24 15.11
C VAL A 118 -4.93 -21.32 15.04
N ILE A 119 -4.68 -22.46 15.68
CA ILE A 119 -5.59 -23.61 15.67
C ILE A 119 -6.62 -23.57 16.80
N ARG A 120 -6.34 -22.85 17.90
CA ARG A 120 -7.27 -22.63 19.01
C ARG A 120 -6.88 -21.39 19.82
N GLY A 121 -7.85 -20.59 20.23
CA GLY A 121 -7.61 -19.39 21.02
C GLY A 121 -8.89 -18.82 21.60
N HIS A 122 -8.77 -17.94 22.59
CA HIS A 122 -9.93 -17.26 23.17
C HIS A 122 -10.53 -16.28 22.15
N GLU A 123 -11.85 -16.34 21.93
CA GLU A 123 -12.58 -15.49 20.98
C GLU A 123 -11.98 -15.46 19.57
N LEU A 124 -11.33 -16.55 19.16
CA LEU A 124 -10.60 -16.64 17.89
C LEU A 124 -11.47 -16.27 16.68
N SER A 125 -12.74 -16.67 16.67
CA SER A 125 -13.69 -16.33 15.59
C SER A 125 -14.14 -14.87 15.55
N LYS A 126 -13.91 -14.09 16.63
CA LYS A 126 -14.26 -12.66 16.70
C LYS A 126 -13.12 -11.75 16.25
N ARG A 127 -11.91 -12.27 16.08
CA ARG A 127 -10.73 -11.50 15.68
C ARG A 127 -10.81 -11.14 14.20
N SER A 128 -10.18 -10.03 13.84
CA SER A 128 -10.20 -9.53 12.48
C SER A 128 -9.50 -10.51 11.54
N THR A 129 -10.08 -10.75 10.38
CA THR A 129 -9.39 -11.47 9.30
C THR A 129 -8.27 -10.58 8.76
N PRO A 130 -7.03 -11.09 8.59
CA PRO A 130 -5.98 -10.35 7.90
C PRO A 130 -6.44 -9.86 6.53
N ARG A 131 -6.11 -8.61 6.21
CA ARG A 131 -6.65 -7.91 5.02
C ARG A 131 -6.16 -8.46 3.68
N LEU A 132 -5.10 -9.28 3.70
CA LEU A 132 -4.31 -9.68 2.53
C LEU A 132 -4.43 -11.17 2.21
N LEU A 133 -5.47 -11.83 2.72
CA LEU A 133 -5.76 -13.23 2.42
C LEU A 133 -6.63 -13.31 1.17
N SER A 134 -6.29 -14.22 0.25
CA SER A 134 -7.20 -14.54 -0.85
C SER A 134 -8.49 -15.19 -0.31
N ALA A 135 -9.57 -15.07 -1.06
CA ALA A 135 -10.84 -15.66 -0.68
C ALA A 135 -10.70 -17.18 -0.46
N GLY A 136 -11.03 -17.66 0.75
CA GLY A 136 -10.97 -19.08 1.12
C GLY A 136 -9.65 -19.55 1.74
N GLU A 137 -8.59 -18.74 1.80
CA GLU A 137 -7.31 -19.12 2.45
C GLU A 137 -7.45 -19.37 3.96
N ASP A 138 -8.49 -18.81 4.58
CA ASP A 138 -8.82 -19.00 6.00
C ASP A 138 -9.86 -20.12 6.23
N GLU A 139 -10.33 -20.79 5.16
CA GLU A 139 -11.53 -21.65 5.17
C GLU A 139 -11.24 -23.08 4.66
N GLY A 140 -10.07 -23.63 5.01
CA GLY A 140 -9.64 -24.97 4.60
C GLY A 140 -10.28 -26.11 5.40
N PRO A 141 -10.81 -27.17 4.75
CA PRO A 141 -11.43 -28.31 5.45
C PRO A 141 -10.42 -29.31 6.05
N VAL A 142 -9.17 -29.28 5.59
CA VAL A 142 -8.15 -30.29 5.91
C VAL A 142 -7.38 -29.95 7.19
N PHE A 143 -7.17 -28.66 7.46
CA PHE A 143 -6.36 -28.21 8.58
C PHE A 143 -7.11 -27.15 9.40
N PRO A 144 -7.58 -27.46 10.62
CA PRO A 144 -8.39 -26.53 11.39
C PRO A 144 -7.55 -25.38 11.94
N GLY A 145 -8.09 -24.18 11.89
CA GLY A 145 -7.47 -22.97 12.43
C GLY A 145 -7.88 -21.76 11.62
N ARG A 146 -7.18 -20.66 11.87
CA ARG A 146 -7.29 -19.45 11.06
C ARG A 146 -6.04 -18.58 11.18
N TRP A 147 -5.83 -17.73 10.19
CA TRP A 147 -4.84 -16.67 10.22
C TRP A 147 -5.24 -15.56 11.20
N VAL A 148 -4.31 -15.19 12.06
CA VAL A 148 -4.45 -14.10 13.03
C VAL A 148 -3.27 -13.16 12.89
N ASN A 149 -3.55 -11.86 12.77
CA ASN A 149 -2.50 -10.84 12.76
C ASN A 149 -1.70 -10.88 14.07
N SER A 150 -0.39 -10.66 13.99
CA SER A 150 0.51 -10.72 15.15
C SER A 150 0.06 -9.86 16.35
N HIS A 151 -0.48 -8.66 16.09
CA HIS A 151 -1.00 -7.75 17.12
C HIS A 151 -2.35 -8.16 17.76
N GLU A 152 -3.02 -9.18 17.19
CA GLU A 152 -4.26 -9.78 17.72
C GLU A 152 -4.01 -11.17 18.33
N LEU A 153 -2.76 -11.65 18.33
CA LEU A 153 -2.37 -12.83 19.08
C LEU A 153 -2.48 -12.57 20.58
N GLN A 154 -2.74 -13.63 21.33
CA GLN A 154 -2.95 -13.60 22.76
C GLN A 154 -2.16 -14.73 23.43
N ALA A 155 -1.66 -14.47 24.63
CA ALA A 155 -1.15 -15.55 25.48
C ALA A 155 -2.25 -16.60 25.71
N GLY A 156 -1.91 -17.87 25.55
CA GLY A 156 -2.84 -19.00 25.57
C GLY A 156 -3.35 -19.42 24.19
N ASP A 157 -3.09 -18.65 23.13
CA ASP A 157 -3.32 -19.12 21.77
C ASP A 157 -2.45 -20.34 21.47
N VAL A 158 -3.03 -21.25 20.69
CA VAL A 158 -2.41 -22.49 20.27
C VAL A 158 -2.15 -22.40 18.78
N ILE A 159 -0.88 -22.56 18.42
CA ILE A 159 -0.37 -22.57 17.05
C ILE A 159 0.19 -23.96 16.73
N THR A 160 0.39 -24.28 15.46
CA THR A 160 0.98 -25.56 15.06
C THR A 160 2.45 -25.41 14.67
N GLY A 161 3.27 -26.37 15.07
CA GLY A 161 4.58 -26.59 14.48
C GLY A 161 4.53 -27.55 13.29
N ARG A 162 5.68 -27.73 12.62
CA ARG A 162 5.82 -28.63 11.45
C ARG A 162 5.59 -30.10 11.76
N ASP A 163 5.97 -30.53 12.95
CA ASP A 163 5.78 -31.89 13.44
C ASP A 163 4.34 -32.19 13.88
N GLY A 164 3.42 -31.24 13.66
CA GLY A 164 2.02 -31.32 14.08
C GLY A 164 1.83 -31.14 15.59
N ARG A 165 2.88 -30.81 16.36
CA ARG A 165 2.74 -30.57 17.79
C ARG A 165 2.14 -29.18 18.03
N PRO A 166 1.08 -29.09 18.85
CA PRO A 166 0.55 -27.81 19.28
C PRO A 166 1.54 -27.08 20.18
N GLN A 167 1.79 -25.81 19.87
CA GLN A 167 2.58 -24.89 20.68
C GLN A 167 1.65 -23.83 21.29
N ILE A 168 1.92 -23.46 22.54
CA ILE A 168 1.14 -22.43 23.24
C ILE A 168 1.96 -21.14 23.24
N ILE A 169 1.36 -20.05 22.79
CA ILE A 169 1.92 -18.71 22.99
C ILE A 169 1.88 -18.42 24.49
N ARG A 170 3.04 -18.34 25.12
CA ARG A 170 3.16 -18.11 26.56
C ARG A 170 3.05 -16.62 26.88
N GLN A 171 3.70 -15.82 26.07
CA GLN A 171 3.84 -14.39 26.31
C GLN A 171 4.04 -13.64 24.99
N ILE A 172 3.56 -12.41 24.96
CA ILE A 172 3.77 -11.48 23.86
C ILE A 172 4.23 -10.17 24.48
N HIS A 173 5.36 -9.66 24.01
CA HIS A 173 5.85 -8.33 24.38
C HIS A 173 5.83 -7.43 23.18
N GLN A 174 5.47 -6.17 23.40
CA GLN A 174 5.55 -5.15 22.37
C GLN A 174 6.60 -4.12 22.77
N ARG A 175 7.42 -3.73 21.80
CA ARG A 175 8.31 -2.57 21.90
C ARG A 175 8.19 -1.72 20.64
N TYR A 176 8.68 -0.49 20.71
CA TYR A 176 8.80 0.39 19.55
C TYR A 176 10.27 0.49 19.17
N GLU A 177 10.55 0.40 17.87
CA GLU A 177 11.90 0.53 17.32
C GLU A 177 11.91 1.66 16.29
N GLU A 178 12.92 2.52 16.35
CA GLU A 178 13.12 3.61 15.38
C GLU A 178 13.87 3.13 14.12
N SER A 179 14.60 2.01 14.24
CA SER A 179 15.37 1.43 13.15
C SER A 179 15.65 -0.04 13.44
N PHE A 180 14.75 -0.91 12.98
CA PHE A 180 14.86 -2.35 13.17
C PHE A 180 15.09 -3.06 11.82
N PRO A 181 16.25 -3.69 11.60
CA PRO A 181 16.47 -4.49 10.41
C PRO A 181 15.52 -5.69 10.39
N VAL A 182 14.76 -5.83 9.31
CA VAL A 182 13.80 -6.92 9.14
C VAL A 182 13.97 -7.59 7.79
N SER A 183 13.58 -8.87 7.72
CA SER A 183 13.50 -9.62 6.48
C SER A 183 12.16 -10.33 6.32
N ASN A 184 11.77 -10.60 5.07
CA ASN A 184 10.71 -11.54 4.70
C ASN A 184 11.18 -12.37 3.48
N LEU A 185 10.52 -13.49 3.20
CA LEU A 185 10.84 -14.37 2.06
C LEU A 185 9.65 -14.52 1.14
N THR A 186 9.88 -14.41 -0.17
CA THR A 186 8.92 -14.87 -1.17
C THR A 186 9.13 -16.34 -1.47
N ILE A 187 8.06 -17.13 -1.37
CA ILE A 187 8.09 -18.57 -1.57
C ILE A 187 7.35 -18.91 -2.87
N GLY A 188 7.96 -19.76 -3.70
CA GLY A 188 7.32 -20.24 -4.93
C GLY A 188 6.15 -21.18 -4.63
N ASP A 189 5.08 -21.03 -5.42
CA ASP A 189 3.82 -21.81 -5.38
C ASP A 189 2.95 -21.64 -4.12
N PHE A 190 3.54 -21.38 -2.96
CA PHE A 190 2.84 -21.30 -1.66
C PHE A 190 3.14 -20.00 -0.93
N HIS A 191 2.16 -19.49 -0.17
CA HIS A 191 2.22 -18.14 0.44
C HIS A 191 2.36 -18.23 1.95
N ASN A 192 3.24 -19.13 2.39
CA ASN A 192 3.49 -19.38 3.80
C ASN A 192 4.83 -20.10 3.98
N TYR A 193 5.38 -20.07 5.18
CA TYR A 193 6.57 -20.85 5.54
C TYR A 193 6.64 -21.09 7.05
N ALA A 194 7.60 -21.92 7.46
CA ALA A 194 7.85 -22.25 8.87
C ALA A 194 8.97 -21.41 9.50
N VAL A 195 8.67 -20.77 10.64
CA VAL A 195 9.62 -19.95 11.44
C VAL A 195 9.81 -20.47 12.86
N GLY A 196 10.92 -20.10 13.48
CA GLY A 196 11.29 -20.52 14.84
C GLY A 196 11.77 -21.98 14.93
N VAL A 197 12.25 -22.36 16.11
CA VAL A 197 12.68 -23.73 16.42
C VAL A 197 11.52 -24.71 16.28
N ASP A 198 10.33 -24.27 16.67
CA ASP A 198 9.09 -25.02 16.60
C ASP A 198 8.50 -25.11 15.18
N SER A 199 9.11 -24.43 14.19
CA SER A 199 8.65 -24.42 12.79
C SER A 199 7.17 -24.02 12.66
N ILE A 200 6.84 -22.86 13.25
CA ILE A 200 5.51 -22.26 13.30
C ILE A 200 5.09 -21.75 11.92
N LEU A 201 3.86 -22.07 11.54
CA LEU A 201 3.29 -21.67 10.26
C LEU A 201 2.89 -20.19 10.23
N VAL A 202 3.52 -19.43 9.34
CA VAL A 202 3.28 -17.99 9.12
C VAL A 202 2.95 -17.73 7.66
N HIS A 203 2.13 -16.72 7.40
CA HIS A 203 1.73 -16.33 6.05
C HIS A 203 2.81 -15.43 5.43
N ASN A 204 3.05 -15.58 4.14
CA ASN A 204 3.89 -14.68 3.37
C ASN A 204 3.00 -13.66 2.66
N GLU A 205 3.20 -12.38 2.97
CA GLU A 205 2.34 -11.28 2.53
C GLU A 205 2.33 -11.11 0.99
N SER A 206 1.14 -11.23 0.39
CA SER A 206 0.87 -10.85 -1.00
C SER A 206 0.51 -9.36 -1.11
N LEU A 207 0.84 -8.69 -2.22
CA LEU A 207 0.49 -7.28 -2.44
C LEU A 207 -1.04 -7.14 -2.67
N CYS A 208 -1.80 -6.49 -1.79
CA CYS A 208 -3.23 -6.22 -2.04
C CYS A 208 -3.48 -5.20 -3.15
N ASP A 209 -4.74 -5.14 -3.62
CA ASP A 209 -5.22 -4.13 -4.58
C ASP A 209 -4.81 -2.69 -4.25
N ASP A 210 -4.89 -2.25 -3.00
CA ASP A 210 -4.44 -0.92 -2.57
C ASP A 210 -2.91 -0.74 -2.74
N GLY A 211 -2.16 -1.81 -2.50
CA GLY A 211 -0.72 -1.86 -2.71
C GLY A 211 -0.34 -1.88 -4.18
N ILE A 212 -1.13 -2.55 -5.02
CA ILE A 212 -1.01 -2.55 -6.48
C ILE A 212 -1.33 -1.16 -7.03
N GLU A 213 -2.40 -0.52 -6.55
CA GLU A 213 -2.73 0.86 -6.90
C GLU A 213 -1.58 1.81 -6.54
N ARG A 214 -0.97 1.61 -5.36
CA ARG A 214 0.17 2.42 -4.95
C ARG A 214 1.42 2.18 -5.81
N LEU A 215 1.73 0.93 -6.13
CA LEU A 215 2.81 0.58 -7.06
C LEU A 215 2.56 1.20 -8.44
N ASN A 216 1.32 1.11 -8.93
CA ASN A 216 0.86 1.73 -10.17
C ASN A 216 1.00 3.26 -10.14
N GLU A 217 0.65 3.92 -9.03
CA GLU A 217 0.85 5.36 -8.86
C GLU A 217 2.34 5.75 -8.98
N LEU A 218 3.24 4.96 -8.39
CA LEU A 218 4.67 5.23 -8.35
C LEU A 218 5.34 5.04 -9.73
N VAL A 219 4.96 3.99 -10.46
CA VAL A 219 5.36 3.79 -11.87
C VAL A 219 4.83 4.92 -12.74
N ASN A 220 3.56 5.31 -12.56
CA ASN A 220 2.95 6.44 -13.28
C ASN A 220 3.60 7.80 -12.98
N GLN A 221 4.17 7.96 -11.78
CA GLN A 221 4.94 9.13 -11.36
C GLN A 221 6.42 9.04 -11.75
N GLY A 222 6.85 7.92 -12.35
CA GLY A 222 8.24 7.63 -12.72
C GLY A 222 9.19 7.65 -11.54
N ALA A 223 8.66 7.42 -10.34
CA ALA A 223 9.43 7.22 -9.12
C ALA A 223 10.06 5.82 -9.08
N VAL A 224 9.46 4.87 -9.79
CA VAL A 224 9.94 3.49 -10.00
C VAL A 224 9.92 3.22 -11.50
N ARG A 225 10.97 2.61 -12.07
CA ARG A 225 10.96 2.20 -13.48
C ARG A 225 10.01 1.01 -13.64
N LEU A 226 9.32 0.93 -14.77
CA LEU A 226 8.42 -0.20 -15.04
C LEU A 226 9.16 -1.54 -14.94
N GLU A 227 10.38 -1.64 -15.47
CA GLU A 227 11.25 -2.82 -15.36
C GLU A 227 11.53 -3.22 -13.90
N ASP A 228 11.73 -2.25 -13.01
CA ASP A 228 11.97 -2.52 -11.59
C ASP A 228 10.67 -2.97 -10.91
N ALA A 229 9.54 -2.33 -11.21
CA ALA A 229 8.23 -2.72 -10.69
C ALA A 229 7.81 -4.12 -11.18
N GLU A 230 8.07 -4.46 -12.44
CA GLU A 230 7.85 -5.80 -13.01
C GLU A 230 8.75 -6.83 -12.31
N TYR A 231 10.03 -6.51 -12.11
CA TYR A 231 10.97 -7.36 -11.37
C TYR A 231 10.50 -7.63 -9.93
N TYR A 232 10.00 -6.61 -9.23
CA TYR A 232 9.45 -6.77 -7.88
C TYR A 232 8.06 -7.42 -7.86
N ALA A 233 7.22 -7.20 -8.87
CA ALA A 233 5.91 -7.84 -8.99
C ALA A 233 6.02 -9.37 -8.99
N LEU A 234 7.08 -9.89 -9.61
CA LEU A 234 7.42 -11.33 -9.62
C LEU A 234 7.72 -11.91 -8.23
N SER A 235 7.99 -11.06 -7.23
CA SER A 235 8.18 -11.45 -5.83
C SER A 235 6.88 -11.51 -5.03
N PHE A 236 5.72 -11.30 -5.65
CA PHE A 236 4.42 -11.40 -5.00
C PHE A 236 3.59 -12.53 -5.60
N ASP A 237 2.69 -13.03 -4.79
CA ASP A 237 1.89 -14.23 -5.07
C ASP A 237 0.87 -14.02 -6.18
N ASN A 238 0.36 -12.81 -6.29
CA ASN A 238 -0.46 -12.34 -7.40
C ASN A 238 0.39 -11.69 -8.51
N ALA A 239 1.66 -12.12 -8.68
CA ALA A 239 2.57 -11.61 -9.71
C ALA A 239 1.89 -11.52 -11.08
N ASP A 240 1.16 -12.54 -11.52
CA ASP A 240 0.47 -12.53 -12.81
C ASP A 240 -0.61 -11.44 -12.88
N GLU A 241 -1.31 -11.15 -11.78
CA GLU A 241 -2.30 -10.09 -11.70
C GLU A 241 -1.64 -8.70 -11.66
N ILE A 242 -0.55 -8.55 -10.91
CA ILE A 242 0.23 -7.32 -10.83
C ILE A 242 0.88 -7.03 -12.18
N LEU A 243 1.54 -8.03 -12.78
CA LEU A 243 2.17 -7.93 -14.09
C LEU A 243 1.15 -7.66 -15.18
N LYS A 244 -0.05 -8.24 -15.13
CA LYS A 244 -1.14 -7.89 -16.05
C LYS A 244 -1.59 -6.44 -15.87
N LYS A 245 -1.73 -5.97 -14.62
CA LYS A 245 -2.03 -4.56 -14.31
C LYS A 245 -0.86 -3.62 -14.68
N LEU A 246 0.38 -4.12 -14.75
CA LEU A 246 1.56 -3.39 -15.19
C LEU A 246 1.77 -3.45 -16.73
N ASP A 247 1.35 -4.53 -17.40
CA ASP A 247 1.40 -4.73 -18.85
C ASP A 247 0.49 -3.73 -19.58
N ASP A 248 -0.58 -3.26 -18.92
CA ASP A 248 -1.41 -2.15 -19.38
C ASP A 248 -0.60 -0.85 -19.63
N PHE A 249 0.64 -0.74 -19.10
CA PHE A 249 1.58 0.35 -19.40
C PHE A 249 2.47 0.10 -20.63
N ARG A 250 2.59 -1.14 -21.14
CA ARG A 250 3.38 -1.49 -22.33
C ARG A 250 2.67 -1.21 -23.65
N ALA A 251 1.33 -1.27 -23.69
CA ALA A 251 0.57 -1.08 -24.92
C ALA A 251 0.37 0.42 -25.25
N PRO A 252 0.83 0.92 -26.41
CA PRO A 252 0.49 2.26 -26.87
C PRO A 252 -0.93 2.25 -27.48
N THR A 253 -1.96 2.02 -26.67
CA THR A 253 -3.35 2.12 -27.14
C THR A 253 -4.29 2.60 -26.04
N ARG A 254 -4.69 3.87 -26.19
CA ARG A 254 -5.87 4.56 -25.64
C ARG A 254 -6.68 3.76 -24.61
N VAL A 255 -6.42 4.02 -23.33
CA VAL A 255 -7.30 3.70 -22.21
C VAL A 255 -8.60 4.48 -22.36
N THR A 256 -9.68 3.83 -22.79
CA THR A 256 -11.03 4.21 -22.35
C THR A 256 -11.21 3.60 -20.96
N GLY A 257 -10.57 4.22 -19.98
CA GLY A 257 -10.56 3.81 -18.58
C GLY A 257 -11.86 4.21 -17.89
N GLU A 258 -12.88 3.36 -18.01
CA GLU A 258 -14.09 3.48 -17.20
C GLU A 258 -14.11 2.37 -16.14
N THR A 259 -13.46 2.64 -14.99
CA THR A 259 -13.88 2.05 -13.73
C THR A 259 -15.25 2.64 -13.36
N ALA A 260 -16.06 1.98 -12.54
CA ALA A 260 -17.37 2.55 -12.15
C ALA A 260 -17.24 3.95 -11.50
N SER A 261 -16.12 4.20 -10.81
CA SER A 261 -15.74 5.51 -10.25
C SER A 261 -15.34 6.52 -11.33
N THR A 262 -14.57 6.14 -12.37
CA THR A 262 -14.25 7.05 -13.49
C THR A 262 -15.40 7.21 -14.47
N ALA A 263 -16.31 6.25 -14.61
CA ALA A 263 -17.55 6.35 -15.39
C ALA A 263 -18.56 7.28 -14.71
N THR A 264 -18.71 7.17 -13.39
CA THR A 264 -19.54 8.08 -12.58
C THR A 264 -18.93 9.48 -12.56
N GLY A 265 -17.62 9.61 -12.36
CA GLY A 265 -16.92 10.90 -12.48
C GLY A 265 -17.13 11.51 -13.87
N LYS A 266 -16.88 10.76 -14.94
CA LYS A 266 -17.02 11.26 -16.31
C LYS A 266 -18.47 11.65 -16.66
N SER A 267 -19.48 10.95 -16.13
CA SER A 267 -20.88 11.34 -16.32
C SER A 267 -21.20 12.64 -15.58
N VAL A 268 -20.66 12.84 -14.37
CA VAL A 268 -20.78 14.09 -13.60
C VAL A 268 -20.08 15.24 -14.30
N HIS A 269 -18.81 15.07 -14.67
CA HIS A 269 -18.03 16.06 -15.42
C HIS A 269 -18.73 16.44 -16.74
N LYS A 270 -19.36 15.48 -17.43
CA LYS A 270 -20.16 15.75 -18.64
C LYS A 270 -21.40 16.59 -18.32
N ALA A 271 -22.18 16.23 -17.30
CA ALA A 271 -23.39 16.96 -16.91
C ALA A 271 -23.07 18.40 -16.48
N LEU A 272 -21.99 18.60 -15.71
CA LEU A 272 -21.52 19.92 -15.30
C LEU A 272 -21.03 20.74 -16.49
N ALA A 273 -20.30 20.11 -17.43
CA ALA A 273 -19.88 20.77 -18.66
C ALA A 273 -21.07 21.22 -19.51
N ASP A 274 -22.10 20.39 -19.67
CA ASP A 274 -23.31 20.73 -20.43
C ASP A 274 -24.07 21.89 -19.77
N ALA A 275 -24.19 21.88 -18.43
CA ALA A 275 -24.77 22.99 -17.68
C ALA A 275 -23.98 24.31 -17.85
N ARG A 276 -22.65 24.26 -17.85
CA ARG A 276 -21.79 25.45 -18.06
C ARG A 276 -21.91 25.99 -19.48
N ARG A 277 -21.95 25.12 -20.48
CA ARG A 277 -22.16 25.52 -21.88
C ARG A 277 -23.52 26.19 -22.06
N ALA A 278 -24.57 25.67 -21.42
CA ALA A 278 -25.90 26.26 -21.45
C ALA A 278 -25.96 27.61 -20.71
N GLY A 279 -25.20 27.78 -19.61
CA GLY A 279 -25.15 29.02 -18.85
C GLY A 279 -24.39 30.16 -19.55
N GLY A 280 -23.45 29.86 -20.44
CA GLY A 280 -22.71 30.87 -21.22
C GLY A 280 -21.71 31.69 -20.40
N ASP A 281 -21.48 31.34 -19.14
CA ASP A 281 -20.61 32.06 -18.21
C ASP A 281 -19.11 31.76 -18.41
N PHE A 282 -18.74 30.83 -19.28
CA PHE A 282 -17.35 30.38 -19.47
C PHE A 282 -16.92 30.43 -20.93
N ASP A 283 -15.69 30.89 -21.17
CA ASP A 283 -15.08 30.99 -22.50
C ASP A 283 -14.62 29.61 -23.01
N LEU A 284 -14.18 28.74 -22.10
CA LEU A 284 -13.78 27.36 -22.38
C LEU A 284 -14.49 26.42 -21.41
N VAL A 285 -14.95 25.27 -21.91
CA VAL A 285 -15.55 24.21 -21.10
C VAL A 285 -15.08 22.84 -21.62
N GLN A 286 -14.22 22.18 -20.85
CA GLN A 286 -13.56 20.91 -21.23
C GLN A 286 -12.88 20.95 -22.61
N THR A 287 -12.21 22.06 -22.89
CA THR A 287 -11.42 22.25 -24.11
C THR A 287 -10.06 22.81 -23.78
N ALA A 288 -9.06 22.48 -24.59
CA ALA A 288 -7.70 22.97 -24.40
C ALA A 288 -7.63 24.50 -24.37
N ILE A 289 -6.81 25.04 -23.47
CA ILE A 289 -6.43 26.45 -23.51
C ILE A 289 -5.60 26.67 -24.78
N LYS A 290 -6.10 27.53 -25.67
CA LYS A 290 -5.46 27.89 -26.94
C LYS A 290 -4.80 29.26 -26.86
N ASP A 291 -3.72 29.44 -27.61
CA ASP A 291 -3.08 30.73 -27.83
C ASP A 291 -3.99 31.69 -28.63
N LYS A 292 -3.54 32.94 -28.83
CA LYS A 292 -4.31 33.95 -29.57
C LYS A 292 -4.46 33.62 -31.06
N ALA A 293 -3.68 32.68 -31.59
CA ALA A 293 -3.78 32.18 -32.96
C ALA A 293 -4.70 30.94 -33.06
N GLY A 294 -5.22 30.44 -31.93
CA GLY A 294 -6.12 29.28 -31.87
C GLY A 294 -5.42 27.92 -31.73
N ASN A 295 -4.10 27.88 -31.56
CA ASN A 295 -3.36 26.63 -31.37
C ASN A 295 -3.39 26.19 -29.90
N PRO A 296 -3.59 24.89 -29.60
CA PRO A 296 -3.51 24.39 -28.22
C PRO A 296 -2.16 24.69 -27.58
N ILE A 297 -2.17 25.24 -26.38
CA ILE A 297 -0.95 25.48 -25.62
C ILE A 297 -0.52 24.16 -24.98
N LEU A 298 0.63 23.68 -25.44
CA LEU A 298 1.25 22.48 -24.92
C LEU A 298 2.10 22.82 -23.68
N VAL A 299 1.80 22.14 -22.58
CA VAL A 299 2.50 22.26 -21.30
C VAL A 299 3.12 20.91 -20.92
N SER A 300 4.18 20.96 -20.13
CA SER A 300 4.85 19.74 -19.67
C SER A 300 3.90 18.91 -18.81
N LYS A 301 3.77 17.61 -19.13
CA LYS A 301 2.97 16.66 -18.33
C LYS A 301 3.47 16.59 -16.89
N ARG A 302 4.77 16.79 -16.65
CA ARG A 302 5.34 16.82 -15.29
C ARG A 302 6.08 18.11 -15.01
N VAL A 303 5.82 18.65 -13.83
CA VAL A 303 6.49 19.84 -13.30
C VAL A 303 7.12 19.51 -11.96
N ASN A 304 8.27 20.10 -11.67
CA ASN A 304 8.86 20.03 -10.34
C ASN A 304 7.98 20.86 -9.39
N LEU A 305 7.33 20.20 -8.44
CA LEU A 305 6.40 20.83 -7.50
C LEU A 305 7.06 21.90 -6.60
N LYS A 306 8.39 21.89 -6.44
CA LYS A 306 9.12 22.90 -5.65
C LYS A 306 9.54 24.12 -6.46
N THR A 307 9.60 24.01 -7.79
CA THR A 307 10.07 25.12 -8.64
C THR A 307 9.06 25.56 -9.70
N GLY A 308 7.98 24.79 -9.92
CA GLY A 308 6.96 25.05 -10.93
C GLY A 308 7.45 24.78 -12.36
N LEU A 309 8.73 24.43 -12.52
CA LEU A 309 9.36 24.26 -13.83
C LEU A 309 9.09 22.88 -14.43
N PRO A 310 9.00 22.76 -15.77
CA PRO A 310 8.96 21.48 -16.47
C PRO A 310 10.09 20.52 -16.02
N GLN A 311 9.76 19.24 -15.81
CA GLN A 311 10.78 18.22 -15.60
C GLN A 311 11.48 17.88 -16.92
N PRO A 312 12.81 17.68 -16.93
CA PRO A 312 13.54 17.25 -18.13
C PRO A 312 12.97 15.95 -18.71
N GLY A 313 12.77 15.90 -20.03
CA GLY A 313 12.25 14.72 -20.73
C GLY A 313 10.74 14.47 -20.58
N ALA A 314 10.01 15.33 -19.86
CA ALA A 314 8.57 15.18 -19.71
C ALA A 314 7.85 15.45 -21.04
N ARG A 315 6.97 14.53 -21.43
CA ARG A 315 6.10 14.69 -22.61
C ARG A 315 5.23 15.92 -22.46
N LEU A 316 4.98 16.61 -23.58
CA LEU A 316 4.03 17.72 -23.61
C LEU A 316 2.60 17.21 -23.76
N GLN A 317 1.65 17.96 -23.21
CA GLN A 317 0.22 17.69 -23.34
C GLN A 317 -0.59 18.98 -23.35
N GLU A 318 -1.84 18.88 -23.80
CA GLU A 318 -2.79 20.00 -23.72
C GLU A 318 -3.27 20.22 -22.28
N ALA A 319 -3.47 21.48 -21.92
CA ALA A 319 -4.10 21.88 -20.67
C ALA A 319 -5.61 22.01 -20.87
N ILE A 320 -6.38 21.04 -20.39
CA ILE A 320 -7.85 20.95 -20.53
C ILE A 320 -8.49 21.05 -19.15
N PRO A 321 -8.74 22.27 -18.63
CA PRO A 321 -9.52 22.46 -17.41
C PRO A 321 -11.02 22.21 -17.66
N ASP A 322 -11.78 21.98 -16.60
CA ASP A 322 -13.23 21.80 -16.71
C ASP A 322 -13.93 23.07 -17.19
N ALA A 323 -13.49 24.25 -16.74
CA ALA A 323 -13.88 25.52 -17.35
C ALA A 323 -12.89 26.66 -17.15
N VAL A 324 -12.91 27.66 -18.03
CA VAL A 324 -12.15 28.92 -17.89
C VAL A 324 -13.03 30.10 -18.24
N ASN A 325 -12.93 31.15 -17.44
CA ASN A 325 -13.46 32.47 -17.77
C ASN A 325 -12.30 33.47 -17.73
N PHE A 326 -11.84 33.92 -18.90
CA PHE A 326 -10.70 34.83 -19.03
C PHE A 326 -11.04 36.22 -18.51
N ARG A 327 -12.29 36.67 -18.66
CA ARG A 327 -12.75 37.98 -18.16
C ARG A 327 -12.70 38.05 -16.63
N ARG A 328 -13.16 37.00 -15.95
CA ARG A 328 -13.12 36.85 -14.49
C ARG A 328 -11.78 36.30 -14.00
N LYS A 329 -10.86 36.00 -14.92
CA LYS A 329 -9.56 35.36 -14.68
C LYS A 329 -9.67 34.14 -13.77
N LEU A 330 -10.64 33.29 -14.08
CA LEU A 330 -11.00 32.10 -13.30
C LEU A 330 -10.66 30.85 -14.09
N ILE A 331 -9.96 29.92 -13.45
CA ILE A 331 -9.88 28.52 -13.88
C ILE A 331 -10.72 27.70 -12.90
N LEU A 332 -11.58 26.83 -13.42
CA LEU A 332 -12.44 25.96 -12.64
C LEU A 332 -12.11 24.50 -12.94
N ASP A 333 -12.05 23.68 -11.90
CA ASP A 333 -11.75 22.26 -11.98
C ASP A 333 -12.67 21.48 -11.03
N ASP A 334 -13.30 20.42 -11.52
CA ASP A 334 -14.28 19.61 -10.76
C ASP A 334 -13.58 18.45 -10.07
N LYS A 335 -13.84 18.27 -8.78
CA LYS A 335 -13.25 17.18 -8.00
C LYS A 335 -14.26 16.58 -7.01
N PRO A 336 -14.21 15.27 -6.72
CA PRO A 336 -15.09 14.68 -5.72
C PRO A 336 -14.82 15.26 -4.32
N LEU A 337 -15.87 15.38 -3.51
CA LEU A 337 -15.79 15.80 -2.11
C LEU A 337 -14.86 14.84 -1.32
N GLY A 338 -13.94 15.39 -0.54
CA GLY A 338 -12.97 14.62 0.25
C GLY A 338 -11.66 14.28 -0.48
N ARG A 339 -11.54 14.57 -1.78
CA ARG A 339 -10.27 14.38 -2.51
C ARG A 339 -9.22 15.42 -2.09
N PRO A 340 -8.04 15.03 -1.59
CA PRO A 340 -7.00 15.99 -1.19
C PRO A 340 -6.50 16.81 -2.38
N ILE A 341 -6.49 18.14 -2.25
CA ILE A 341 -6.07 19.07 -3.32
C ILE A 341 -4.62 18.83 -3.78
N ALA A 342 -3.77 18.30 -2.90
CA ALA A 342 -2.39 17.94 -3.21
C ALA A 342 -2.26 16.90 -4.36
N LYS A 343 -3.28 16.03 -4.54
CA LYS A 343 -3.29 15.04 -5.63
C LYS A 343 -3.44 15.68 -7.02
N ASP A 344 -3.97 16.89 -7.09
CA ASP A 344 -4.29 17.59 -8.35
C ASP A 344 -3.35 18.77 -8.63
N ARG A 345 -2.36 18.98 -7.76
CA ARG A 345 -1.41 20.12 -7.83
C ARG A 345 -0.65 20.18 -9.16
N GLN A 346 -0.21 19.03 -9.70
CA GLN A 346 0.45 19.02 -11.02
C GLN A 346 -0.49 19.46 -12.15
N GLU A 347 -1.76 19.09 -12.09
CA GLU A 347 -2.76 19.47 -13.07
C GLU A 347 -3.06 20.96 -13.03
N ILE A 348 -3.27 21.50 -11.83
CA ILE A 348 -3.57 22.91 -11.65
C ILE A 348 -2.39 23.79 -12.07
N ILE A 349 -1.14 23.40 -11.76
CA ILE A 349 0.05 24.13 -12.25
C ILE A 349 0.10 24.16 -13.78
N ARG A 350 -0.28 23.06 -14.45
CA ARG A 350 -0.34 23.01 -15.93
C ARG A 350 -1.39 23.97 -16.47
N PHE A 351 -2.56 24.05 -15.83
CA PHE A 351 -3.61 24.99 -16.22
C PHE A 351 -3.18 26.44 -16.01
N ILE A 352 -2.57 26.75 -14.86
CA ILE A 352 -2.02 28.07 -14.58
C ILE A 352 -0.95 28.46 -15.60
N GLU A 353 -0.04 27.55 -15.95
CA GLU A 353 1.00 27.80 -16.93
C GLU A 353 0.44 28.03 -18.34
N ALA A 354 -0.53 27.24 -18.77
CA ALA A 354 -1.19 27.44 -20.05
C ALA A 354 -1.97 28.76 -20.10
N TYR A 355 -2.69 29.10 -19.03
CA TYR A 355 -3.37 30.38 -18.87
C TYR A 355 -2.36 31.54 -18.95
N ARG A 356 -1.25 31.45 -18.22
CA ARG A 356 -0.17 32.46 -18.21
C ARG A 356 0.43 32.67 -19.59
N ARG A 357 0.69 31.59 -20.33
CA ARG A 357 1.22 31.67 -21.71
C ARG A 357 0.26 32.35 -22.67
N ARG A 358 -1.05 32.18 -22.48
CA ARG A 358 -2.09 32.79 -23.31
C ARG A 358 -2.28 34.28 -22.99
N GLU A 359 -2.52 34.60 -21.71
CA GLU A 359 -2.96 35.92 -21.27
C GLU A 359 -1.78 36.85 -20.89
N GLY A 360 -0.58 36.30 -20.68
CA GLY A 360 0.59 37.04 -20.24
C GLY A 360 0.61 37.36 -18.73
N HIS A 361 -0.41 36.91 -17.99
CA HIS A 361 -0.52 37.05 -16.53
C HIS A 361 -1.17 35.81 -15.92
N LEU A 362 -1.09 35.66 -14.59
CA LEU A 362 -1.73 34.56 -13.86
C LEU A 362 -3.26 34.76 -13.79
N PRO A 363 -4.07 33.68 -13.65
CA PRO A 363 -5.47 33.85 -13.26
C PRO A 363 -5.56 34.50 -11.87
N ASP A 364 -6.66 35.16 -11.54
CA ASP A 364 -6.86 35.72 -10.19
C ASP A 364 -7.39 34.63 -9.24
N VAL A 365 -8.15 33.66 -9.76
CA VAL A 365 -8.82 32.62 -8.95
C VAL A 365 -8.71 31.24 -9.61
N ILE A 366 -8.40 30.24 -8.79
CA ILE A 366 -8.57 28.81 -9.09
C ILE A 366 -9.74 28.30 -8.25
N GLY A 367 -10.83 27.92 -8.90
CA GLY A 367 -11.99 27.31 -8.26
C GLY A 367 -11.92 25.79 -8.34
N ILE A 368 -12.04 25.10 -7.21
CA ILE A 368 -12.20 23.65 -7.14
C ILE A 368 -13.64 23.35 -6.76
N GLN A 369 -14.45 22.96 -7.73
CA GLN A 369 -15.85 22.64 -7.51
C GLN A 369 -15.98 21.20 -7.00
N ARG A 370 -16.39 21.08 -5.74
CA ARG A 370 -16.62 19.80 -5.06
C ARG A 370 -17.99 19.28 -5.39
N TYR A 371 -18.07 18.04 -5.86
CA TYR A 371 -19.34 17.32 -6.02
C TYR A 371 -19.42 16.11 -5.10
N ASP A 372 -20.63 15.73 -4.70
CA ASP A 372 -20.87 14.49 -3.96
C ASP A 372 -20.59 13.29 -4.88
N PRO A 373 -19.65 12.39 -4.53
CA PRO A 373 -19.30 11.24 -5.36
C PRO A 373 -20.46 10.26 -5.62
N LYS A 374 -21.50 10.28 -4.78
CA LYS A 374 -22.67 9.38 -4.88
C LYS A 374 -23.77 9.99 -5.74
N THR A 375 -24.02 11.29 -5.61
CA THR A 375 -25.16 11.95 -6.27
C THR A 375 -24.75 12.80 -7.47
N GLY A 376 -23.47 13.12 -7.62
CA GLY A 376 -22.95 13.99 -8.68
C GLY A 376 -23.31 15.47 -8.50
N GLN A 377 -24.02 15.82 -7.42
CA GLN A 377 -24.47 17.18 -7.16
C GLN A 377 -23.30 18.05 -6.70
N PRO A 378 -23.15 19.28 -7.23
CA PRO A 378 -22.24 20.27 -6.65
C PRO A 378 -22.58 20.56 -5.19
N ILE A 379 -21.55 20.56 -4.34
CA ILE A 379 -21.67 20.81 -2.91
C ILE A 379 -21.12 22.20 -2.56
N LEU A 380 -19.88 22.47 -2.94
CA LEU A 380 -19.20 23.74 -2.66
C LEU A 380 -18.12 24.03 -3.70
N THR A 381 -17.64 25.27 -3.74
CA THR A 381 -16.46 25.62 -4.52
C THR A 381 -15.40 26.18 -3.59
N GLU A 382 -14.26 25.51 -3.51
CA GLU A 382 -13.07 26.01 -2.81
C GLU A 382 -12.36 27.00 -3.73
N LEU A 383 -11.98 28.16 -3.20
CA LEU A 383 -11.30 29.20 -3.97
C LEU A 383 -9.85 29.30 -3.50
N TYR A 384 -8.94 29.29 -4.46
CA TYR A 384 -7.50 29.36 -4.24
C TYR A 384 -6.89 30.45 -5.12
N LEU A 385 -5.76 30.98 -4.67
CA LEU A 385 -4.88 31.82 -5.47
C LEU A 385 -3.92 30.93 -6.28
N PRO A 386 -3.39 31.40 -7.42
CA PRO A 386 -2.38 30.65 -8.17
C PRO A 386 -1.15 30.30 -7.33
N ASN A 387 -0.78 31.18 -6.39
CA ASN A 387 0.37 31.02 -5.50
C ASN A 387 0.16 29.93 -4.44
N ASP A 388 -1.06 29.41 -4.27
CA ASP A 388 -1.28 28.21 -3.45
C ASP A 388 -0.74 26.94 -4.16
N PHE A 389 -0.55 27.01 -5.48
CA PHE A 389 -0.09 25.90 -6.32
C PHE A 389 1.31 26.13 -6.90
N LEU A 390 1.64 27.37 -7.24
CA LEU A 390 2.97 27.74 -7.70
C LEU A 390 3.90 27.97 -6.49
N PRO A 391 5.18 27.57 -6.58
CA PRO A 391 6.17 27.81 -5.54
C PRO A 391 6.68 29.26 -5.49
#